data_AF-A0A2N0V5X2-F1
#
_entry.id   AF-A0A2N0V5X2-F1
#
_cell.length_a   1.000
_cell.length_b   1.000
_cell.length_c   1.000
_cell.angle_alpha   90.00
_cell.angle_beta   90.00
_cell.angle_gamma   90.00
#
_symmetry.space_group_name_H-M   'P 1'
#
loop_
_entity.id
_entity.type
_entity.pdbx_description
1 polymer ?
#
loop_
_entity_poly.entity_id
_entity_poly.type
_entity_poly.pdbx_seq_one_letter_code
_entity_poly.pdbx_strand_id
1 'polypeptide(L)'
;MFVGEVEIDADGNIRLPRPVPMADASPMPSENPSAPINKLYWHVDCRSGRNTQSEMGIALRRWLGDLEAWSQAQGLTESDWSGWQRLIDASLGDEAFDLSGQIHLQHGVLPWLWLMALKHAAFPGVSMGIATESGRDVSAELKAETEVLALFDTDVEAIRPLAESLGLLKPRLDLALAMADQTDHWF
;
A
#
# COMPACT_ATOMS: atom_id res chain seq x y z
N MET A 1 0.82 -10.45 33.16
CA MET A 1 1.99 -11.16 33.74
C MET A 1 3.06 -10.10 33.94
N PHE A 2 3.35 -9.70 35.18
CA PHE A 2 4.37 -8.70 35.47
C PHE A 2 5.71 -9.42 35.62
N VAL A 3 6.66 -9.10 34.73
CA VAL A 3 8.06 -9.55 34.84
C VAL A 3 8.83 -8.37 35.43
N GLY A 4 9.18 -8.47 36.71
CA GLY A 4 10.06 -7.50 37.37
C GLY A 4 11.51 -7.90 37.17
N GLU A 5 12.36 -6.94 36.82
CA GLU A 5 13.80 -7.14 36.68
C GLU A 5 14.42 -7.35 38.07
N VAL A 6 15.18 -8.42 38.23
CA VAL A 6 15.81 -8.82 39.50
C VAL A 6 17.31 -8.84 39.26
N GLU A 7 18.05 -8.00 39.98
CA GLU A 7 19.52 -8.08 40.00
C GLU A 7 19.97 -9.16 40.99
N ILE A 8 20.86 -10.04 40.52
CA ILE A 8 21.52 -11.08 41.31
C ILE A 8 22.98 -10.65 41.46
N ASP A 9 23.46 -10.55 42.70
CA ASP A 9 24.86 -10.18 42.97
C ASP A 9 25.82 -11.36 42.72
N ALA A 10 27.13 -11.08 42.68
CA ALA A 10 28.17 -12.06 42.36
C ALA A 10 28.28 -13.22 43.37
N ASP A 11 27.62 -13.12 44.52
CA ASP A 11 27.51 -14.17 45.55
C ASP A 11 26.18 -14.95 45.47
N GLY A 12 25.35 -14.66 44.46
CA GLY A 12 24.12 -15.39 44.15
C GLY A 12 22.90 -14.99 44.96
N ASN A 13 22.90 -13.83 45.64
CA ASN A 13 21.77 -13.38 46.44
C ASN A 13 20.84 -12.46 45.66
N ILE A 14 19.54 -12.68 45.85
CA ILE A 14 18.45 -11.91 45.25
C ILE A 14 18.21 -10.67 46.13
N ARG A 15 18.43 -9.47 45.59
CA ARG A 15 18.10 -8.20 46.26
C ARG A 15 16.86 -7.58 45.65
N LEU A 16 15.79 -7.50 46.42
CA LEU A 16 14.60 -6.74 46.04
C LEU A 16 14.90 -5.24 46.18
N PRO A 17 14.49 -4.38 45.22
CA PRO A 17 14.68 -2.95 45.32
C PRO A 17 13.96 -2.42 46.57
N ARG A 18 14.69 -1.68 47.41
CA ARG A 18 14.15 -1.03 48.61
C ARG A 18 13.11 0.04 48.20
N PRO A 19 11.95 0.15 48.87
CA PRO A 19 10.99 1.20 48.54
C PRO A 19 11.58 2.57 48.88
N VAL A 20 11.74 3.43 47.88
CA VAL A 20 12.09 4.84 48.07
C VAL A 20 10.82 5.57 48.54
N PRO A 21 10.86 6.46 49.55
CA PRO A 21 9.69 7.22 49.96
C PRO A 21 9.23 8.14 48.83
N MET A 22 7.91 8.23 48.64
CA MET A 22 7.25 9.07 47.64
C MET A 22 7.80 10.50 47.70
N ALA A 23 8.51 10.90 46.65
CA ALA A 23 8.67 12.29 46.27
C ALA A 23 7.90 12.46 44.96
N ASP A 24 7.06 13.49 44.91
CA ASP A 24 6.21 13.88 43.78
C ASP A 24 6.95 13.72 42.44
N ALA A 25 6.63 12.66 41.71
CA ALA A 25 7.01 12.49 40.33
C ALA A 25 5.77 12.72 39.47
N SER A 26 5.73 13.89 38.84
CA SER A 26 4.84 14.20 37.71
C SER A 26 4.68 12.99 36.78
N PRO A 27 3.49 12.76 36.20
CA PRO A 27 3.29 11.65 35.29
C PRO A 27 4.25 11.79 34.10
N MET A 28 5.20 10.87 33.96
CA MET A 28 5.97 10.77 32.74
C MET A 28 5.01 10.48 31.59
N PRO A 29 5.02 11.26 30.50
CA PRO A 29 4.35 10.86 29.28
C PRO A 29 5.12 9.68 28.72
N SER A 30 4.59 8.46 28.84
CA SER A 30 5.01 7.33 28.03
C SER A 30 4.45 7.49 26.61
N GLU A 31 4.81 8.57 25.93
CA GLU A 31 4.76 8.62 24.48
C GLU A 31 6.13 8.14 24.00
N ASN A 32 6.27 6.82 23.81
CA ASN A 32 7.19 6.38 22.77
C ASN A 32 6.69 7.07 21.49
N PRO A 33 7.48 7.92 20.81
CA PRO A 33 7.07 8.41 19.52
C PRO A 33 6.90 7.17 18.66
N SER A 34 5.66 6.87 18.28
CA SER A 34 5.37 5.89 17.24
C SER A 34 6.32 6.19 16.09
N ALA A 35 7.24 5.25 15.80
CA ALA A 35 8.22 5.45 14.75
C ALA A 35 7.47 5.89 13.49
N PRO A 36 7.97 6.90 12.75
CA PRO A 36 7.27 7.41 11.59
C PRO A 36 7.07 6.25 10.60
N ILE A 37 5.82 6.00 10.21
CA ILE A 37 5.47 4.97 9.23
C ILE A 37 6.21 5.32 7.94
N ASN A 38 7.16 4.47 7.53
CA ASN A 38 8.00 4.77 6.37
C ASN A 38 7.84 3.75 5.24
N LYS A 39 7.00 2.73 5.44
CA LYS A 39 6.78 1.69 4.44
C LYS A 39 5.44 0.98 4.60
N LEU A 40 5.00 0.44 3.47
CA LEU A 40 3.93 -0.56 3.39
C LEU A 40 4.54 -1.91 3.06
N TYR A 41 3.90 -2.97 3.53
CA TYR A 41 4.23 -4.35 3.21
C TYR A 41 3.19 -4.91 2.26
N TRP A 42 3.61 -5.78 1.35
CA TRP A 42 2.69 -6.43 0.43
C TRP A 42 3.05 -7.91 0.25
N HIS A 43 2.03 -8.71 -0.08
CA HIS A 43 2.19 -10.08 -0.52
C HIS A 43 1.15 -10.44 -1.60
N VAL A 44 1.56 -11.27 -2.55
CA VAL A 44 0.73 -11.87 -3.59
C VAL A 44 0.96 -13.38 -3.56
N ASP A 45 -0.09 -14.14 -3.30
CA ASP A 45 -0.09 -15.61 -3.48
C ASP A 45 -0.97 -15.95 -4.69
N CYS A 46 -0.37 -16.53 -5.72
CA CYS A 46 -1.04 -16.92 -6.95
C CYS A 46 -1.04 -18.44 -7.11
N ARG A 47 -2.23 -19.04 -6.95
CA ARG A 47 -2.52 -20.47 -7.15
C ARG A 47 -3.46 -20.70 -8.34
N SER A 48 -3.52 -19.72 -9.24
CA SER A 48 -4.43 -19.70 -10.37
C SER A 48 -3.92 -20.55 -11.53
N GLY A 49 -4.81 -20.93 -12.45
CA GLY A 49 -4.41 -21.54 -13.71
C GLY A 49 -3.78 -20.54 -14.68
N ARG A 50 -3.11 -21.05 -15.72
CA ARG A 50 -2.37 -20.27 -16.73
C ARG A 50 -3.17 -19.14 -17.37
N ASN A 51 -4.46 -19.37 -17.65
CA ASN A 51 -5.32 -18.35 -18.26
C ASN A 51 -5.46 -17.12 -17.34
N THR A 52 -5.80 -17.34 -16.07
CA THR A 52 -5.94 -16.25 -15.09
C THR A 52 -4.60 -15.57 -14.80
N GLN A 53 -3.49 -16.33 -14.74
CA GLN A 53 -2.16 -15.74 -14.62
C GLN A 53 -1.83 -14.83 -15.81
N SER A 54 -2.13 -15.28 -17.03
CA SER A 54 -1.92 -14.49 -18.23
C SER A 54 -2.78 -13.22 -18.27
N GLU A 55 -4.06 -13.31 -17.90
CA GLU A 55 -4.96 -12.16 -17.77
C GLU A 55 -4.46 -11.15 -16.73
N MET A 56 -4.01 -11.64 -15.57
CA MET A 56 -3.38 -10.83 -14.54
C MET A 56 -2.12 -10.14 -15.07
N GLY A 57 -1.23 -10.85 -15.77
CA GLY A 57 -0.02 -10.27 -16.35
C GLY A 57 -0.29 -9.19 -17.41
N ILE A 58 -1.33 -9.37 -18.22
CA ILE A 58 -1.79 -8.35 -19.18
C ILE A 58 -2.28 -7.11 -18.44
N ALA A 59 -3.10 -7.29 -17.39
CA ALA A 59 -3.62 -6.18 -16.58
C ALA A 59 -2.48 -5.41 -15.89
N LEU A 60 -1.54 -6.12 -15.26
CA LEU A 60 -0.37 -5.54 -14.59
C LEU A 60 0.46 -4.66 -15.54
N ARG A 61 0.75 -5.14 -16.75
CA ARG A 61 1.47 -4.35 -17.78
C ARG A 61 0.68 -3.14 -18.25
N ARG A 62 -0.62 -3.29 -18.49
CA ARG A 62 -1.48 -2.17 -18.91
C ARG A 62 -1.46 -1.07 -17.85
N TRP A 63 -1.70 -1.42 -16.59
CA TRP A 63 -1.69 -0.47 -15.49
C TRP A 63 -0.33 0.18 -15.28
N LEU A 64 0.78 -0.54 -15.47
CA LEU A 64 2.11 0.05 -15.42
C LEU A 64 2.27 1.13 -16.51
N GLY A 65 1.82 0.85 -17.74
CA GLY A 65 1.83 1.83 -18.82
C GLY A 65 0.98 3.07 -18.52
N ASP A 66 -0.20 2.90 -17.91
CA ASP A 66 -1.06 4.02 -17.48
C ASP A 66 -0.35 4.89 -16.41
N LEU A 67 0.34 4.24 -15.46
CA LEU A 67 1.11 4.91 -14.41
C LEU A 67 2.32 5.67 -14.97
N GLU A 68 3.07 5.06 -15.88
CA GLU A 68 4.21 5.68 -16.55
C GLU A 68 3.77 6.90 -17.37
N ALA A 69 2.70 6.77 -18.17
CA ALA A 69 2.14 7.86 -18.95
C ALA A 69 1.69 9.03 -18.06
N TRP A 70 1.03 8.73 -16.94
CA TRP A 70 0.63 9.75 -15.97
C TRP A 70 1.85 10.42 -15.31
N SER A 71 2.84 9.64 -14.87
CA SER A 71 4.08 10.15 -14.26
C SER A 71 4.80 11.11 -15.19
N GLN A 72 4.94 10.74 -16.47
CA GLN A 72 5.57 11.56 -17.51
C GLN A 72 4.77 12.86 -17.74
N ALA A 73 3.44 12.79 -17.78
CA ALA A 73 2.59 13.98 -17.92
C ALA A 73 2.71 14.96 -16.73
N GLN A 74 3.00 14.45 -15.53
CA GLN A 74 3.24 15.26 -14.32
C GLN A 74 4.71 15.72 -14.17
N GLY A 75 5.62 15.29 -15.06
CA GLY A 75 7.05 15.59 -14.94
C GLY A 75 7.71 14.92 -13.73
N LEU A 76 7.16 13.81 -13.25
CA LEU A 76 7.66 13.06 -12.10
C LEU A 76 8.74 12.06 -12.53
N THR A 77 9.73 11.85 -11.66
CA THR A 77 10.77 10.82 -11.85
C THR A 77 10.19 9.43 -11.71
N GLU A 78 10.64 8.50 -12.55
CA GLU A 78 10.26 7.09 -12.46
C GLU A 78 10.66 6.48 -11.12
N SER A 79 9.77 5.64 -10.59
CA SER A 79 9.98 4.89 -9.35
C SER A 79 10.88 3.68 -9.62
N ASP A 80 11.97 3.54 -8.88
CA ASP A 80 12.94 2.42 -8.99
C ASP A 80 12.46 1.13 -8.30
N TRP A 81 11.18 1.06 -7.92
CA TRP A 81 10.64 -0.04 -7.13
C TRP A 81 10.65 -1.37 -7.89
N SER A 82 11.54 -2.29 -7.53
CA SER A 82 11.68 -3.61 -8.18
C SER A 82 10.43 -4.51 -8.20
N GLY A 83 9.37 -4.18 -7.44
CA GLY A 83 8.12 -4.93 -7.41
C GLY A 83 7.41 -5.00 -8.76
N TRP A 84 7.56 -3.97 -9.61
CA TRP A 84 6.97 -3.92 -10.96
C TRP A 84 7.34 -5.15 -11.77
N GLN A 85 8.64 -5.32 -12.01
CA GLN A 85 9.17 -6.35 -12.89
C GLN A 85 8.98 -7.74 -12.28
N ARG A 86 9.19 -7.88 -10.97
CA ARG A 86 9.05 -9.17 -10.27
C ARG A 86 7.65 -9.77 -10.41
N LEU A 87 6.61 -8.95 -10.24
CA LEU A 87 5.22 -9.41 -10.37
C LEU A 87 4.84 -9.68 -11.82
N ILE A 88 5.29 -8.85 -12.76
CA ILE A 88 5.08 -9.08 -14.19
C ILE A 88 5.75 -10.39 -14.61
N ASP A 89 7.02 -10.62 -14.28
CA ASP A 89 7.73 -11.85 -14.65
C ASP A 89 7.07 -13.09 -14.06
N ALA A 90 6.67 -13.05 -12.79
CA ALA A 90 5.99 -14.17 -12.14
C ALA A 90 4.63 -14.47 -12.77
N SER A 91 3.86 -13.43 -13.18
CA SER A 91 2.57 -13.59 -13.85
C SER A 91 2.65 -14.20 -15.26
N LEU A 92 3.84 -14.19 -15.87
CA LEU A 92 4.11 -14.74 -17.20
C LEU A 92 4.72 -16.14 -17.14
N GLY A 93 5.10 -16.59 -15.95
CA GLY A 93 5.54 -17.97 -15.70
C GLY A 93 4.39 -18.95 -15.83
N ASP A 94 4.73 -20.24 -15.81
CA ASP A 94 3.75 -21.34 -15.83
C ASP A 94 3.54 -21.97 -14.44
N GLU A 95 4.13 -21.39 -13.38
CA GLU A 95 4.10 -21.93 -12.02
C GLU A 95 3.32 -21.03 -11.06
N ALA A 96 2.77 -21.64 -10.01
CA ALA A 96 2.25 -20.91 -8.86
C ALA A 96 3.39 -20.15 -8.17
N PHE A 97 3.09 -18.95 -7.65
CA PHE A 97 4.10 -18.13 -6.99
C PHE A 97 3.56 -17.48 -5.72
N ASP A 98 4.47 -17.19 -4.81
CA ASP A 98 4.24 -16.42 -3.60
C ASP A 98 5.34 -15.35 -3.52
N LEU A 99 4.94 -14.08 -3.63
CA LEU A 99 5.85 -12.95 -3.65
C LEU A 99 5.46 -11.95 -2.58
N SER A 100 6.45 -11.46 -1.85
CA SER A 100 6.29 -10.40 -0.87
C SER A 100 7.35 -9.32 -1.03
N GLY A 101 7.05 -8.13 -0.52
CA GLY A 101 8.00 -7.04 -0.52
C GLY A 101 7.53 -5.82 0.29
N GLN A 102 8.22 -4.72 0.05
CA GLN A 102 8.00 -3.45 0.74
C GLN A 102 7.87 -2.32 -0.27
N ILE A 103 7.05 -1.32 0.05
CA ILE A 103 6.98 -0.03 -0.62
C ILE A 103 7.44 1.01 0.39
N HIS A 104 8.59 1.65 0.16
CA HIS A 104 9.05 2.78 0.94
C HIS A 104 8.39 4.05 0.41
N LEU A 105 8.18 5.05 1.28
CA LEU A 105 7.55 6.32 0.86
C LEU A 105 8.31 7.03 -0.27
N GLN A 106 9.64 6.87 -0.32
CA GLN A 106 10.49 7.41 -1.39
C GLN A 106 10.15 6.85 -2.79
N HIS A 107 9.50 5.69 -2.88
CA HIS A 107 9.06 5.14 -4.16
C HIS A 107 7.80 5.83 -4.71
N GLY A 108 7.20 6.74 -3.93
CA GLY A 108 5.97 7.44 -4.28
C GLY A 108 4.71 6.58 -4.14
N VAL A 109 3.58 7.18 -4.51
CA VAL A 109 2.24 6.56 -4.39
C VAL A 109 1.96 5.49 -5.46
N LEU A 110 2.67 5.54 -6.60
CA LEU A 110 2.38 4.71 -7.78
C LEU A 110 2.46 3.20 -7.50
N PRO A 111 3.51 2.66 -6.86
CA PRO A 111 3.56 1.23 -6.48
C PRO A 111 2.33 0.76 -5.72
N TRP A 112 1.86 1.59 -4.79
CA TRP A 112 0.72 1.26 -3.97
C TRP A 112 -0.58 1.27 -4.79
N LEU A 113 -0.79 2.25 -5.67
CA LEU A 113 -1.97 2.29 -6.55
C LEU A 113 -2.05 1.10 -7.50
N TRP A 114 -0.91 0.64 -8.01
CA TRP A 114 -0.85 -0.54 -8.86
C TRP A 114 -1.24 -1.83 -8.12
N LEU A 115 -0.73 -1.99 -6.90
CA LEU A 115 -1.09 -3.11 -6.05
C LEU A 115 -2.54 -3.04 -5.56
N MET A 116 -3.08 -1.83 -5.34
CA MET A 116 -4.49 -1.61 -5.08
C MET A 116 -5.35 -2.05 -6.26
N ALA A 117 -4.93 -1.74 -7.50
CA ALA A 117 -5.64 -2.19 -8.71
C ALA A 117 -5.67 -3.73 -8.79
N LEU A 118 -4.56 -4.39 -8.46
CA LEU A 118 -4.49 -5.85 -8.37
C LEU A 118 -5.43 -6.41 -7.29
N LYS A 119 -5.40 -5.83 -6.07
CA LYS A 119 -6.27 -6.23 -4.95
C LYS A 119 -7.75 -6.04 -5.31
N HIS A 120 -8.09 -4.93 -5.96
CA HIS A 120 -9.45 -4.61 -6.38
C HIS A 120 -9.96 -5.51 -7.53
N ALA A 121 -9.09 -5.91 -8.46
CA ALA A 121 -9.46 -6.77 -9.58
C ALA A 121 -9.84 -8.20 -9.16
N ALA A 122 -9.37 -8.66 -7.99
CA ALA A 122 -9.78 -9.91 -7.35
C ALA A 122 -9.76 -11.13 -8.29
N PHE A 123 -8.64 -11.32 -9.00
CA PHE A 123 -8.47 -12.46 -9.91
C PHE A 123 -8.69 -13.81 -9.18
N PRO A 124 -9.46 -14.75 -9.75
CA PRO A 124 -9.77 -16.02 -9.09
C PRO A 124 -8.51 -16.85 -8.79
N GLY A 125 -8.28 -17.19 -7.52
CA GLY A 125 -7.08 -17.93 -7.11
C GLY A 125 -5.83 -17.08 -6.94
N VAL A 126 -5.99 -15.75 -6.88
CA VAL A 126 -4.95 -14.79 -6.50
C VAL A 126 -5.37 -14.10 -5.20
N SER A 127 -4.51 -14.18 -4.18
CA SER A 127 -4.66 -13.45 -2.92
C SER A 127 -3.66 -12.31 -2.89
N MET A 128 -4.13 -11.10 -2.59
CA MET A 128 -3.31 -9.90 -2.49
C MET A 128 -3.58 -9.19 -1.17
N GLY A 129 -2.54 -8.99 -0.37
CA GLY A 129 -2.62 -8.22 0.87
C GLY A 129 -1.61 -7.09 0.92
N ILE A 130 -2.02 -5.97 1.50
CA ILE A 130 -1.21 -4.78 1.71
C ILE A 130 -1.40 -4.41 3.18
N ALA A 131 -0.32 -4.23 3.92
CA ALA A 131 -0.38 -3.86 5.33
C ALA A 131 0.49 -2.63 5.61
N THR A 132 0.00 -1.78 6.52
CA THR A 132 0.80 -0.70 7.10
C THR A 132 1.85 -1.26 8.06
N GLU A 133 2.79 -0.42 8.47
CA GLU A 133 3.81 -0.80 9.45
C GLU A 133 3.24 -1.14 10.84
N SER A 134 2.05 -0.63 11.17
CA SER A 134 1.29 -1.02 12.37
C SER A 134 0.59 -2.38 12.25
N GLY A 135 0.67 -3.04 11.10
CA GLY A 135 0.00 -4.32 10.82
C GLY A 135 -1.47 -4.20 10.41
N ARG A 136 -1.96 -2.98 10.15
CA ARG A 136 -3.33 -2.77 9.64
C ARG A 136 -3.40 -3.19 8.16
N ASP A 137 -4.34 -4.07 7.81
CA ASP A 137 -4.63 -4.34 6.40
C ASP A 137 -5.24 -3.10 5.73
N VAL A 138 -4.76 -2.81 4.53
CA VAL A 138 -5.24 -1.76 3.64
C VAL A 138 -6.33 -2.38 2.78
N SER A 139 -7.56 -1.86 2.86
CA SER A 139 -8.71 -2.39 2.12
C SER A 139 -8.53 -2.26 0.60
N ALA A 140 -9.41 -2.91 -0.17
CA ALA A 140 -9.46 -2.74 -1.64
C ALA A 140 -10.15 -1.43 -2.06
N GLU A 141 -10.79 -0.70 -1.14
CA GLU A 141 -11.56 0.50 -1.44
C GLU A 141 -10.68 1.76 -1.31
N LEU A 142 -10.23 2.32 -2.44
CA LEU A 142 -9.33 3.49 -2.44
C LEU A 142 -9.85 4.65 -1.55
N LYS A 143 -11.16 4.89 -1.53
CA LYS A 143 -11.78 5.97 -0.75
C LYS A 143 -11.71 5.75 0.77
N ALA A 144 -11.56 4.51 1.22
CA ALA A 144 -11.42 4.20 2.63
C ALA A 144 -9.98 4.40 3.14
N GLU A 145 -9.00 4.52 2.22
CA GLU A 145 -7.57 4.54 2.53
C GLU A 145 -6.97 5.96 2.49
N THR A 146 -7.71 6.94 3.01
CA THR A 146 -7.25 8.35 3.08
C THR A 146 -6.00 8.52 3.92
N GLU A 147 -5.84 7.73 4.98
CA GLU A 147 -4.63 7.75 5.81
C GLU A 147 -3.40 7.28 5.05
N VAL A 148 -3.55 6.28 4.15
CA VAL A 148 -2.44 5.78 3.33
C VAL A 148 -2.06 6.80 2.27
N LEU A 149 -3.04 7.45 1.64
CA LEU A 149 -2.81 8.56 0.71
C LEU A 149 -2.01 9.70 1.38
N ALA A 150 -2.38 10.04 2.61
CA ALA A 150 -1.68 11.08 3.39
C ALA A 150 -0.21 10.72 3.68
N LEU A 151 0.16 9.44 3.79
CA LEU A 151 1.57 9.03 3.93
C LEU A 151 2.42 9.42 2.72
N PHE A 152 1.80 9.50 1.53
CA PHE A 152 2.46 9.89 0.29
C PHE A 152 2.24 11.38 -0.06
N ASP A 153 1.77 12.19 0.89
CA ASP A 153 1.45 13.61 0.69
C ASP A 153 0.50 13.84 -0.49
N THR A 154 -0.52 12.99 -0.61
CA THR A 154 -1.51 13.05 -1.68
C THR A 154 -2.92 12.79 -1.18
N ASP A 155 -3.90 13.00 -2.05
CA ASP A 155 -5.31 12.77 -1.78
C ASP A 155 -6.03 12.18 -3.00
N VAL A 156 -7.27 11.74 -2.77
CA VAL A 156 -8.09 11.07 -3.80
C VAL A 156 -8.32 11.95 -5.03
N GLU A 157 -8.45 13.27 -4.87
CA GLU A 157 -8.72 14.18 -5.99
C GLU A 157 -7.46 14.40 -6.82
N ALA A 158 -6.29 14.50 -6.20
CA ALA A 158 -5.01 14.65 -6.89
C ALA A 158 -4.71 13.47 -7.83
N ILE A 159 -4.99 12.24 -7.40
CA ILE A 159 -4.77 11.03 -8.19
C ILE A 159 -6.00 10.56 -8.97
N ARG A 160 -7.11 11.30 -8.92
CA ARG A 160 -8.40 10.85 -9.48
C ARG A 160 -8.32 10.37 -10.92
N PRO A 161 -7.73 11.11 -11.88
CA PRO A 161 -7.71 10.66 -13.27
C PRO A 161 -7.03 9.31 -13.44
N LEU A 162 -5.95 9.08 -12.69
CA LEU A 162 -5.21 7.83 -12.67
C LEU A 162 -5.99 6.72 -11.94
N ALA A 163 -6.62 7.02 -10.81
CA ALA A 163 -7.44 6.04 -10.10
C ALA A 163 -8.65 5.58 -10.93
N GLU A 164 -9.21 6.46 -11.77
CA GLU A 164 -10.28 6.13 -12.72
C GLU A 164 -9.74 5.23 -13.86
N SER A 165 -8.55 5.49 -14.42
CA SER A 165 -7.96 4.63 -15.46
C SER A 165 -7.59 3.24 -14.93
N LEU A 166 -7.16 3.13 -13.68
CA LEU A 166 -6.88 1.86 -13.00
C LEU A 166 -8.16 1.10 -12.62
N GLY A 167 -9.33 1.72 -12.70
CA GLY A 167 -10.62 1.13 -12.30
C GLY A 167 -10.87 1.13 -10.79
N LEU A 168 -10.07 1.87 -10.02
CA LEU A 168 -10.22 2.05 -8.57
C LEU A 168 -11.34 3.03 -8.21
N LEU A 169 -11.69 3.93 -9.15
CA LEU A 169 -12.80 4.86 -9.03
C LEU A 169 -13.70 4.77 -10.25
N LYS A 170 -14.99 5.04 -10.05
CA LYS A 170 -15.92 5.23 -11.17
C LYS A 170 -15.58 6.55 -11.89
N PRO A 171 -15.49 6.55 -13.23
CA PRO A 171 -15.28 7.77 -14.00
C PRO A 171 -16.31 8.83 -13.64
N ARG A 172 -15.87 10.09 -13.46
CA ARG A 172 -16.81 11.20 -13.32
C ARG A 172 -17.46 11.45 -14.67
N LEU A 173 -18.79 11.45 -14.70
CA LEU A 173 -19.53 11.84 -15.88
C LEU A 173 -19.37 13.34 -16.08
N ASP A 174 -18.62 13.74 -17.11
CA ASP A 174 -18.59 15.13 -17.55
C ASP A 174 -19.79 15.38 -18.49
N LEU A 175 -20.84 15.95 -17.91
CA LEU A 175 -22.05 16.31 -18.64
C LEU A 175 -21.77 17.37 -19.71
N ALA A 176 -20.76 18.22 -19.55
CA ALA A 176 -20.44 19.25 -20.55
C ALA A 176 -19.83 18.62 -21.81
N LEU A 177 -18.96 17.62 -21.65
CA LEU A 177 -18.41 16.85 -22.77
C LEU A 177 -19.49 16.00 -23.46
N ALA A 178 -20.37 15.37 -22.68
CA ALA A 178 -21.47 14.55 -23.21
C ALA A 178 -22.53 15.38 -23.96
N MET A 179 -22.71 16.66 -23.60
CA MET A 179 -23.61 17.57 -24.30
C MET A 179 -22.98 18.20 -25.55
N ALA A 180 -21.66 18.40 -25.58
CA ALA A 180 -20.95 18.89 -26.76
C ALA A 180 -20.97 17.88 -27.93
N ASP A 181 -20.97 16.58 -27.63
CA ASP A 181 -21.05 15.50 -28.63
C ASP A 181 -22.45 15.39 -29.28
N GLN A 182 -23.50 15.89 -28.62
CA GLN A 182 -24.86 15.92 -29.18
C GLN A 182 -25.12 17.13 -30.10
N THR A 183 -24.24 18.12 -30.10
CA THR A 183 -24.41 19.33 -30.93
C THR A 183 -23.91 19.20 -32.37
N ASP A 184 -23.33 18.08 -32.78
CA ASP A 184 -22.83 17.86 -34.16
C ASP A 184 -23.73 16.96 -35.04
N HIS A 185 -24.96 16.66 -34.59
CA HIS A 185 -25.88 15.76 -35.31
C HIS A 185 -27.26 16.36 -35.63
N TRP A 186 -27.34 17.65 -36.02
CA TRP A 186 -28.63 18.28 -36.34
C TRP A 186 -28.71 19.12 -37.63
N PHE A 187 -27.96 18.80 -38.69
CA PHE A 187 -28.28 19.30 -40.04
C PHE A 187 -28.01 18.30 -41.16
#